data_AF-A0A3L8D9B7-F1
#
_entry.id   AF-A0A3L8D9B7-F1
#
_cell.length_a   1.000
_cell.length_b   1.000
_cell.length_c   1.000
_cell.angle_alpha   90.00
_cell.angle_beta   90.00
_cell.angle_gamma   90.00
#
_symmetry.space_group_name_H-M   'P 1'
#
loop_
_entity.id
_entity.type
_entity.pdbx_description
1 polymer ?
#
loop_
_entity_poly.entity_id
_entity_poly.type
_entity_poly.pdbx_seq_one_letter_code
_entity_poly.pdbx_strand_id
1 'polypeptide(L)'
;MDVVCYVTSHPLYSCDNIPVRTLVRGIRGGLSQCSHRHAQANNKYMESYDPSKLSSYLMYYDVNNLYGWAMCHPLPYAEFRWVNDISNFDVNAIAPDSSKEYVLEVDLEYPQHLHDAHADLPFCPARDKLPGKRQDKLLATLYDKKRYVIHYRNLQQCTRHGLRIIKVHRVLEFVQSPWLRDYIELNTRFRAAAKNDFEKNLYKLMNNAVFGKTMKNVRNHVDVKLLTKWNGKYGAEAMIAKPNFHSRSIFSENLIAIEMRKLEVKFNKPIYVGMCILDISKGKLTIKELAANKHVVLENNCVAFMFDKIRYELNGVDIDRSRNVGITSTLKNYVSLTTSRNRMLKNAGWDIVHFSNGEEGHFNFCIPLSMLLGFCEDYRRVVINARHELILIRSRNDNNCLKGDAEIQPEIELLKSTTKHSWTVKATTQLEKPRYVIFALQTGRKINLTRSITRFDDCKLTNVKLYLNSEFYPYDDMNLDFGKKRYAILYDMYSRFYKSYYGGNHDEVLLPIDKFGSCGPFVVIDCSRQSESVKTATVDVRLEFDCMEDIPANTTAYCLILHDRVVEYSPLTNVVRKTI
;
A
#
# COMPACT_ATOMS: atom_id res chain seq x y z
N MET A 1 -11.46 22.82 10.00
CA MET A 1 -10.42 22.83 11.04
C MET A 1 -11.07 22.75 12.39
N ASP A 2 -12.07 23.59 12.66
CA ASP A 2 -12.84 23.55 13.91
C ASP A 2 -13.45 22.18 14.21
N VAL A 3 -14.04 21.50 13.21
CA VAL A 3 -14.51 20.10 13.33
C VAL A 3 -13.37 19.13 13.63
N VAL A 4 -12.19 19.32 13.05
CA VAL A 4 -11.03 18.45 13.27
C VAL A 4 -10.50 18.65 14.68
N CYS A 5 -10.31 19.90 15.11
CA CYS A 5 -9.89 20.23 16.47
C CYS A 5 -10.89 19.77 17.53
N TYR A 6 -12.20 19.80 17.20
CA TYR A 6 -13.26 19.22 18.04
C TYR A 6 -13.13 17.70 18.16
N VAL A 7 -12.94 17.01 17.03
CA VAL A 7 -12.79 15.55 16.99
C VAL A 7 -11.49 15.09 17.65
N THR A 8 -10.40 15.84 17.52
CA THR A 8 -9.10 15.49 18.08
C THR A 8 -8.89 16.02 19.49
N SER A 9 -9.81 16.81 20.05
CA SER A 9 -9.67 17.45 21.37
C SER A 9 -8.39 18.27 21.55
N HIS A 10 -7.84 18.85 20.47
CA HIS A 10 -6.60 19.64 20.49
C HIS A 10 -6.86 21.07 20.00
N PRO A 11 -6.83 22.09 20.89
CA PRO A 11 -6.94 23.48 20.49
C PRO A 11 -5.63 23.94 19.82
N LEU A 12 -5.76 24.60 18.66
CA LEU A 12 -4.63 25.20 17.95
C LEU A 12 -4.52 26.68 18.33
N TYR A 13 -3.38 27.07 18.88
CA TYR A 13 -3.20 28.45 19.35
C TYR A 13 -2.99 29.44 18.21
N SER A 14 -3.54 30.63 18.42
CA SER A 14 -3.54 31.78 17.50
C SER A 14 -2.17 32.50 17.46
N CYS A 15 -1.90 33.16 16.34
CA CYS A 15 -0.57 33.56 15.84
C CYS A 15 0.11 34.75 16.54
N ASP A 16 -0.31 35.15 17.74
CA ASP A 16 0.15 36.43 18.32
C ASP A 16 1.67 36.43 18.64
N ASN A 17 2.27 35.24 18.86
CA ASN A 17 3.72 35.05 19.08
C ASN A 17 4.41 34.13 18.05
N ILE A 18 3.71 33.74 16.97
CA ILE A 18 4.23 32.77 16.00
C ILE A 18 4.97 33.53 14.88
N PRO A 19 6.23 33.18 14.53
CA PRO A 19 6.99 33.87 13.49
C PRO A 19 6.51 33.44 12.08
N VAL A 20 5.28 33.84 11.71
CA VAL A 20 4.60 33.46 10.47
C VAL A 20 5.48 33.72 9.24
N ARG A 21 6.21 34.84 9.21
CA ARG A 21 7.12 35.16 8.09
C ARG A 21 8.23 34.11 7.91
N THR A 22 8.80 33.59 8.99
CA THR A 22 9.83 32.54 8.93
C THR A 22 9.23 31.23 8.46
N LEU A 23 8.08 30.83 9.02
CA LEU A 23 7.39 29.60 8.65
C LEU A 23 6.95 29.61 7.18
N VAL A 24 6.43 30.74 6.69
CA VAL A 24 6.07 30.91 5.27
C VAL A 24 7.28 30.81 4.35
N ARG A 25 8.48 31.24 4.78
CA ARG A 25 9.73 31.01 4.02
C ARG A 25 10.14 29.54 3.97
N GLY A 26 9.77 28.75 4.98
CA GLY A 26 10.00 27.30 5.02
C GLY A 26 9.08 26.49 4.10
N ILE A 27 7.95 27.05 3.70
CA ILE A 27 6.96 26.39 2.83
C ILE A 27 7.54 26.17 1.43
N ARG A 28 7.79 24.90 1.10
CA ARG A 28 8.05 24.42 -0.26
C ARG A 28 7.15 23.23 -0.52
N GLY A 29 6.37 23.30 -1.60
CA GLY A 29 5.46 22.24 -2.02
C GLY A 29 6.19 20.98 -2.47
N GLY A 30 5.43 20.04 -3.03
CA GLY A 30 6.01 18.83 -3.62
C GLY A 30 7.04 19.17 -4.71
N LEU A 31 8.15 18.42 -4.72
CA LEU A 31 9.14 18.53 -5.77
C LEU A 31 8.58 17.87 -7.03
N SER A 32 8.55 18.62 -8.13
CA SER A 32 8.28 18.09 -9.46
C SER A 32 9.47 18.48 -10.33
N GLN A 33 10.30 17.48 -10.64
CA GLN A 33 11.54 17.64 -11.39
C GLN A 33 11.66 16.50 -12.39
N CYS A 34 12.30 16.81 -13.51
CA CYS A 34 12.75 15.86 -14.50
C CYS A 34 14.28 16.00 -14.56
N SER A 35 15.01 15.09 -13.89
CA SER A 35 16.47 15.14 -13.78
C SER A 35 17.15 14.75 -15.09
N HIS A 36 16.53 13.85 -15.86
CA HIS A 36 16.94 13.47 -17.21
C HIS A 36 15.85 13.81 -18.23
N ARG A 37 16.19 14.61 -19.26
CA ARG A 37 15.25 15.05 -20.31
C ARG A 37 14.65 13.90 -21.12
N HIS A 38 15.39 12.82 -21.26
CA HIS A 38 14.98 11.63 -21.98
C HIS A 38 15.64 10.42 -21.33
N ALA A 39 14.84 9.41 -20.99
CA ALA A 39 15.30 8.12 -20.53
C ALA A 39 14.66 7.06 -21.41
N GLN A 40 15.47 6.20 -22.01
CA GLN A 40 15.01 5.08 -22.81
C GLN A 40 15.58 3.81 -22.20
N ALA A 41 14.68 2.92 -21.79
CA ALA A 41 15.04 1.61 -21.30
C ALA A 41 15.37 0.68 -22.48
N ASN A 42 16.49 -0.04 -22.40
CA ASN A 42 16.83 -1.13 -23.31
C ASN A 42 16.05 -2.39 -22.92
N ASN A 43 14.74 -2.35 -23.10
CA ASN A 43 13.86 -3.40 -22.63
C ASN A 43 13.83 -4.56 -23.65
N LYS A 44 14.28 -5.75 -23.24
CA LYS A 44 14.38 -6.96 -24.08
C LYS A 44 13.07 -7.47 -24.66
N TYR A 45 11.93 -6.96 -24.18
CA TYR A 45 10.60 -7.31 -24.67
C TYR A 45 10.05 -6.30 -25.70
N MET A 46 10.81 -5.26 -26.05
CA MET A 46 10.41 -4.23 -27.02
C MET A 46 11.14 -4.44 -28.35
N GLU A 47 10.51 -4.06 -29.47
CA GLU A 47 11.08 -4.18 -30.82
C GLU A 47 12.41 -3.42 -31.00
N SER A 48 12.62 -2.36 -30.23
CA SER A 48 13.83 -1.53 -30.26
C SER A 48 14.95 -2.03 -29.33
N TYR A 49 14.85 -3.27 -28.83
CA TYR A 49 15.90 -3.89 -28.01
C TYR A 49 17.21 -4.01 -28.78
N ASP A 50 18.28 -3.56 -28.15
CA ASP A 50 19.65 -3.72 -28.63
C ASP A 50 20.33 -4.83 -27.82
N PRO A 51 20.58 -6.03 -28.40
CA PRO A 51 21.23 -7.14 -27.71
C PRO A 51 22.66 -6.85 -27.26
N SER A 52 23.30 -5.79 -27.79
CA SER A 52 24.65 -5.40 -27.40
C SER A 52 24.71 -4.61 -26.08
N LYS A 53 23.55 -4.17 -25.56
CA LYS A 53 23.43 -3.40 -24.31
C LYS A 53 22.74 -4.21 -23.22
N LEU A 54 23.11 -3.96 -21.97
CA LEU A 54 22.40 -4.51 -20.80
C LEU A 54 20.91 -4.15 -20.86
N SER A 55 20.05 -5.10 -20.50
CA SER A 55 18.61 -4.85 -20.49
C SER A 55 18.23 -3.95 -19.32
N SER A 56 17.45 -2.91 -19.58
CA SER A 56 16.99 -1.96 -18.56
C SER A 56 15.49 -1.69 -18.69
N TYR A 57 14.89 -1.20 -17.59
CA TYR A 57 13.45 -0.95 -17.47
C TYR A 57 13.21 0.42 -16.84
N LEU A 58 12.11 1.06 -17.21
CA LEU A 58 11.62 2.24 -16.51
C LEU A 58 10.55 1.81 -15.52
N MET A 59 10.68 2.24 -14.26
CA MET A 59 9.77 1.86 -13.18
C MET A 59 9.15 3.11 -12.56
N TYR A 60 7.84 3.06 -12.34
CA TYR A 60 7.09 4.15 -11.73
C TYR A 60 6.74 3.79 -10.29
N TYR A 61 7.17 4.63 -9.35
CA TYR A 61 6.86 4.50 -7.92
C TYR A 61 5.91 5.61 -7.50
N ASP A 62 4.84 5.24 -6.78
CA ASP A 62 3.89 6.19 -6.19
C ASP A 62 3.69 5.89 -4.71
N VAL A 63 3.87 6.90 -3.86
CA VAL A 63 3.68 6.76 -2.42
C VAL A 63 2.21 6.96 -2.08
N ASN A 64 1.54 5.88 -1.69
CA ASN A 64 0.16 5.91 -1.24
C ASN A 64 -0.02 6.85 -0.03
N ASN A 65 -0.81 7.91 -0.20
CA ASN A 65 -1.21 8.83 0.88
C ASN A 65 -0.03 9.48 1.63
N LEU A 66 0.98 9.97 0.90
CA LEU A 66 2.19 10.57 1.46
C LEU A 66 1.93 11.64 2.55
N TYR A 67 1.05 12.61 2.30
CA TYR A 67 0.72 13.63 3.29
C TYR A 67 -0.07 13.08 4.48
N GLY A 68 -0.92 12.07 4.26
CA GLY A 68 -1.60 11.36 5.35
C GLY A 68 -0.60 10.68 6.27
N TRP A 69 0.42 10.01 5.72
CA TRP A 69 1.50 9.44 6.50
C TRP A 69 2.23 10.49 7.35
N ALA A 70 2.56 11.65 6.76
CA ALA A 70 3.17 12.75 7.49
C ALA A 70 2.25 13.32 8.58
N MET A 71 0.92 13.37 8.34
CA MET A 71 -0.06 13.81 9.33
C MET A 71 -0.23 12.84 10.51
N CYS A 72 0.16 11.57 10.38
CA CYS A 72 0.18 10.63 11.50
C CYS A 72 1.40 10.79 12.43
N HIS A 73 2.36 11.65 12.07
CA HIS A 73 3.53 11.91 12.89
C HIS A 73 3.23 13.01 13.93
N PRO A 74 4.05 13.11 14.98
CA PRO A 74 4.03 14.26 15.87
C PRO A 74 4.09 15.58 15.10
N LEU A 75 3.16 16.48 15.41
CA LEU A 75 2.97 17.78 14.77
C LEU A 75 2.86 18.90 15.82
N PRO A 76 3.35 20.11 15.50
CA PRO A 76 3.25 21.27 16.39
C PRO A 76 1.80 21.62 16.75
N TYR A 77 1.57 22.01 18.01
CA TYR A 77 0.27 22.55 18.44
C TYR A 77 0.35 23.79 19.36
N ALA A 78 1.43 23.99 20.13
CA ALA A 78 1.55 25.11 21.08
C ALA A 78 3.00 25.50 21.44
N GLU A 79 3.14 26.45 22.36
CA GLU A 79 4.38 26.88 23.03
C GLU A 79 5.54 27.30 22.10
N PHE A 80 5.22 28.07 21.06
CA PHE A 80 6.23 28.59 20.13
C PHE A 80 7.12 29.63 20.82
N ARG A 81 8.43 29.38 20.86
CA ARG A 81 9.42 30.32 21.40
C ARG A 81 10.75 30.25 20.66
N TRP A 82 11.42 31.39 20.55
CA TRP A 82 12.80 31.41 20.07
C TRP A 82 13.74 30.91 21.17
N VAL A 83 14.68 30.05 20.82
CA VAL A 83 15.75 29.63 21.73
C VAL A 83 16.75 30.78 21.87
N ASN A 84 17.07 31.17 23.10
CA ASN A 84 17.93 32.31 23.40
C ASN A 84 19.42 32.02 23.16
N ASP A 85 19.89 30.85 23.58
CA ASP A 85 21.27 30.39 23.37
C ASP A 85 21.31 29.23 22.38
N ILE A 86 21.94 29.46 21.24
CA ILE A 86 22.05 28.48 20.14
C ILE A 86 23.50 28.08 19.87
N SER A 87 24.45 28.53 20.70
CA SER A 87 25.90 28.36 20.49
C SER A 87 26.29 26.89 20.36
N ASN A 88 25.66 26.03 21.15
CA ASN A 88 25.90 24.59 21.22
C ASN A 88 24.67 23.76 20.80
N PHE A 89 23.80 24.32 19.95
CA PHE A 89 22.59 23.60 19.54
C PHE A 89 22.94 22.46 18.59
N ASP A 90 22.94 21.23 19.09
CA ASP A 90 23.10 20.02 18.28
C ASP A 90 21.74 19.46 17.86
N VAL A 91 21.44 19.58 16.57
CA VAL A 91 20.22 19.03 15.98
C VAL A 91 20.21 17.49 16.00
N ASN A 92 21.37 16.84 15.99
CA ASN A 92 21.45 15.38 15.93
C ASN A 92 21.22 14.71 17.30
N ALA A 93 21.40 15.45 18.40
CA ALA A 93 21.11 15.00 19.76
C ALA A 93 19.59 14.95 20.08
N ILE A 94 18.74 15.48 19.20
CA ILE A 94 17.28 15.49 19.41
C ILE A 94 16.71 14.08 19.19
N ALA A 95 16.13 13.50 20.25
CA ALA A 95 15.50 12.20 20.21
C ALA A 95 14.25 12.17 19.30
N PRO A 96 13.99 11.08 18.56
CA PRO A 96 12.83 10.97 17.65
C PRO A 96 11.46 11.13 18.32
N ASP A 97 11.37 10.78 19.62
CA ASP A 97 10.19 10.77 20.48
C ASP A 97 10.11 11.99 21.42
N SER A 98 10.97 12.99 21.23
CA SER A 98 10.96 14.21 22.04
C SER A 98 9.59 14.90 21.99
N SER A 99 9.10 15.33 23.16
CA SER A 99 7.87 16.13 23.28
C SER A 99 8.01 17.55 22.71
N LYS A 100 9.24 17.98 22.43
CA LYS A 100 9.58 19.28 21.86
C LYS A 100 10.28 19.12 20.51
N GLU A 101 9.95 20.01 19.59
CA GLU A 101 10.54 20.03 18.25
C GLU A 101 10.99 21.42 17.84
N TYR A 102 11.73 21.43 16.72
CA TYR A 102 12.42 22.61 16.26
C TYR A 102 12.26 22.85 14.76
N VAL A 103 12.11 24.12 14.41
CA VAL A 103 12.34 24.64 13.05
C VAL A 103 13.55 25.55 13.11
N LEU A 104 14.54 25.29 12.25
CA LEU A 104 15.80 26.00 12.25
C LEU A 104 15.94 26.85 10.98
N GLU A 105 16.58 28.00 11.10
CA GLU A 105 17.10 28.75 9.96
C GLU A 105 18.62 28.56 9.91
N VAL A 106 19.11 27.87 8.88
CA VAL A 106 20.50 27.41 8.80
C VAL A 106 21.16 27.76 7.47
N ASP A 107 22.49 27.86 7.46
CA ASP A 107 23.30 27.77 6.25
C ASP A 107 23.80 26.32 6.11
N LEU A 108 23.59 25.73 4.93
CA LEU A 108 24.03 24.37 4.60
C LEU A 108 25.04 24.43 3.47
N GLU A 109 26.17 23.78 3.68
CA GLU A 109 27.10 23.44 2.61
C GLU A 109 26.64 22.14 1.94
N TYR A 110 26.71 22.13 0.61
CA TYR A 110 26.45 20.96 -0.21
C TYR A 110 27.78 20.49 -0.83
N PRO A 111 28.46 19.51 -0.22
CA PRO A 111 29.76 19.07 -0.71
C PRO A 111 29.71 18.55 -2.15
N GLN A 112 30.69 18.97 -2.96
CA GLN A 112 30.75 18.63 -4.38
C GLN A 112 30.80 17.13 -4.66
N HIS A 113 31.46 16.34 -3.80
CA HIS A 113 31.54 14.89 -3.95
C HIS A 113 30.18 14.17 -3.81
N LEU A 114 29.15 14.83 -3.28
CA LEU A 114 27.79 14.28 -3.18
C LEU A 114 26.93 14.59 -4.41
N HIS A 115 27.43 15.40 -5.35
CA HIS A 115 26.62 15.88 -6.46
C HIS A 115 26.12 14.77 -7.36
N ASP A 116 26.99 13.83 -7.73
CA ASP A 116 26.62 12.70 -8.58
C ASP A 116 25.63 11.77 -7.88
N ALA A 117 25.86 11.48 -6.59
CA ALA A 117 24.98 10.62 -5.79
C ALA A 117 23.58 11.23 -5.57
N HIS A 118 23.48 12.55 -5.51
CA HIS A 118 22.23 13.25 -5.24
C HIS A 118 21.60 13.93 -6.47
N ALA A 119 22.17 13.72 -7.67
CA ALA A 119 21.75 14.41 -8.89
C ALA A 119 20.26 14.20 -9.22
N ASP A 120 19.76 12.99 -8.97
CA ASP A 120 18.38 12.61 -9.26
C ASP A 120 17.38 13.19 -8.27
N LEU A 121 17.76 13.29 -6.99
CA LEU A 121 16.89 13.80 -5.92
C LEU A 121 17.66 14.70 -4.93
N PRO A 122 17.96 15.97 -5.31
CA PRO A 122 18.69 16.89 -4.45
C PRO A 122 17.94 17.26 -3.16
N PHE A 123 18.66 17.28 -2.04
CA PHE A 123 18.15 17.81 -0.78
C PHE A 123 17.91 19.33 -0.81
N CYS A 124 17.03 19.78 0.09
CA CYS A 124 16.76 21.20 0.37
C CYS A 124 16.37 22.06 -0.85
N PRO A 125 15.34 21.69 -1.64
CA PRO A 125 14.94 22.50 -2.79
C PRO A 125 14.54 23.93 -2.36
N ALA A 126 14.96 24.93 -3.13
CA ALA A 126 14.78 26.35 -2.81
C ALA A 126 13.88 27.04 -3.83
N ARG A 127 13.08 28.02 -3.39
CA ARG A 127 12.37 28.90 -4.32
C ARG A 127 13.33 29.98 -4.78
N ASP A 128 13.61 30.02 -6.07
CA ASP A 128 14.50 31.01 -6.66
C ASP A 128 14.14 31.28 -8.14
N LYS A 129 14.70 32.36 -8.68
CA LYS A 129 14.53 32.73 -10.09
C LYS A 129 15.59 32.06 -10.93
N LEU A 130 15.17 31.47 -12.04
CA LEU A 130 16.11 31.04 -13.07
C LEU A 130 16.77 32.26 -13.72
N PRO A 131 18.04 32.15 -14.16
CA PRO A 131 18.68 33.21 -14.93
C PRO A 131 17.80 33.68 -16.09
N GLY A 132 17.56 35.00 -16.17
CA GLY A 132 16.72 35.60 -17.21
C GLY A 132 15.20 35.39 -17.07
N LYS A 133 14.71 34.75 -16.00
CA LYS A 133 13.26 34.59 -15.73
C LYS A 133 12.81 35.45 -14.55
N ARG A 134 11.59 35.99 -14.64
CA ARG A 134 11.02 36.86 -13.60
C ARG A 134 10.26 36.10 -12.49
N GLN A 135 9.86 34.87 -12.76
CA GLN A 135 9.04 34.06 -11.84
C GLN A 135 9.91 33.12 -11.01
N ASP A 136 9.61 33.05 -9.71
CA ASP A 136 10.22 32.08 -8.81
C ASP A 136 9.72 30.67 -9.14
N LYS A 137 10.64 29.70 -9.16
CA LYS A 137 10.32 28.28 -9.26
C LYS A 137 10.95 27.54 -8.09
N LEU A 138 10.38 26.38 -7.76
CA LEU A 138 11.03 25.46 -6.82
C LEU A 138 12.16 24.75 -7.57
N LEU A 139 13.40 25.05 -7.19
CA LEU A 139 14.62 24.52 -7.80
C LEU A 139 15.27 23.51 -6.87
N ALA A 140 15.52 22.32 -7.38
CA ALA A 140 16.34 21.30 -6.72
C ALA A 140 17.79 21.45 -7.19
N THR A 141 18.50 22.39 -6.58
CA THR A 141 19.91 22.63 -6.89
C THR A 141 20.81 21.88 -5.91
N LEU A 142 22.00 21.52 -6.37
CA LEU A 142 23.08 20.98 -5.53
C LEU A 142 23.95 22.09 -4.92
N TYR A 143 23.49 23.34 -4.93
CA TYR A 143 24.26 24.46 -4.37
C TYR A 143 24.13 24.56 -2.86
N ASP A 144 25.05 25.28 -2.23
CA ASP A 144 24.90 25.72 -0.85
C ASP A 144 23.58 26.44 -0.63
N LYS A 145 23.02 26.26 0.57
CA LYS A 145 21.78 26.90 0.98
C LYS A 145 22.09 27.94 2.03
N LYS A 146 21.61 29.17 1.84
CA LYS A 146 21.73 30.25 2.81
C LYS A 146 20.39 30.54 3.47
N ARG A 147 20.39 30.72 4.79
CA ARG A 147 19.22 31.07 5.60
C ARG A 147 18.01 30.19 5.31
N TYR A 148 18.26 28.90 5.13
CA TYR A 148 17.28 27.90 4.78
C TYR A 148 16.48 27.51 6.02
N VAL A 149 15.16 27.73 5.98
CA VAL A 149 14.25 27.35 7.07
C VAL A 149 13.86 25.88 6.91
N ILE A 150 14.12 25.02 7.88
CA ILE A 150 13.92 23.57 7.77
C ILE A 150 13.41 22.97 9.08
N HIS A 151 12.55 21.97 8.98
CA HIS A 151 12.17 21.14 10.13
C HIS A 151 13.33 20.24 10.56
N TYR A 152 13.58 20.10 11.87
CA TYR A 152 14.77 19.39 12.37
C TYR A 152 14.90 17.95 11.85
N ARG A 153 13.81 17.19 11.64
CA ARG A 153 13.91 15.80 11.10
C ARG A 153 14.50 15.79 9.70
N ASN A 154 14.08 16.73 8.87
CA ASN A 154 14.59 16.87 7.51
C ASN A 154 16.05 17.36 7.53
N LEU A 155 16.40 18.21 8.51
CA LEU A 155 17.80 18.63 8.72
C LEU A 155 18.70 17.48 9.17
N GLN A 156 18.27 16.68 10.14
CA GLN A 156 18.96 15.46 10.57
C GLN A 156 19.16 14.48 9.40
N GLN A 157 18.17 14.38 8.50
CA GLN A 157 18.33 13.57 7.31
C GLN A 157 19.40 14.15 6.38
N CYS A 158 19.37 15.45 6.13
CA CYS A 158 20.39 16.11 5.30
C CYS A 158 21.81 15.87 5.86
N THR A 159 22.00 15.98 7.19
CA THR A 159 23.30 15.74 7.83
C THR A 159 23.73 14.28 7.76
N ARG A 160 22.81 13.32 7.94
CA ARG A 160 23.10 11.88 7.73
C ARG A 160 23.55 11.58 6.30
N HIS A 161 23.03 12.29 5.31
CA HIS A 161 23.44 12.19 3.91
C HIS A 161 24.60 13.13 3.53
N GLY A 162 25.35 13.63 4.51
CA GLY A 162 26.63 14.31 4.28
C GLY A 162 26.55 15.82 4.04
N LEU A 163 25.36 16.45 4.04
CA LEU A 163 25.28 17.91 4.04
C LEU A 163 25.80 18.46 5.36
N ARG A 164 26.52 19.59 5.32
CA ARG A 164 27.17 20.17 6.50
C ARG A 164 26.47 21.44 6.94
N ILE A 165 26.19 21.55 8.24
CA ILE A 165 25.67 22.78 8.82
C ILE A 165 26.82 23.75 9.01
N ILE A 166 26.80 24.86 8.28
CA ILE A 166 27.82 25.91 8.39
C ILE A 166 27.47 26.89 9.51
N LYS A 167 26.19 27.22 9.65
CA LYS A 167 25.71 28.17 10.65
C LYS A 167 24.25 27.94 11.01
N VAL A 168 23.95 27.99 12.31
CA VAL A 168 22.57 28.12 12.81
C VAL A 168 22.30 29.59 13.08
N HIS A 169 21.30 30.17 12.42
CA HIS A 169 20.92 31.58 12.62
C HIS A 169 19.90 31.72 13.73
N ARG A 170 18.87 30.87 13.72
CA ARG A 170 17.74 30.92 14.67
C ARG A 170 17.12 29.55 14.83
N VAL A 171 16.62 29.27 16.03
CA VAL A 171 15.93 28.02 16.37
C VAL A 171 14.58 28.35 17.02
N LEU A 172 13.50 27.89 16.40
CA LEU A 172 12.14 27.99 16.92
C LEU A 172 11.76 26.67 17.58
N GLU A 173 11.55 26.68 18.89
CA GLU A 173 11.06 25.54 19.69
C GLU A 173 9.53 25.56 19.78
N PHE A 174 8.90 24.39 19.82
CA PHE A 174 7.47 24.21 20.08
C PHE A 174 7.16 22.82 20.64
N VAL A 175 6.01 22.67 21.30
CA VAL A 175 5.51 21.35 21.73
C VAL A 175 4.73 20.66 20.62
N GLN A 176 4.77 19.34 20.63
CA GLN A 176 4.15 18.51 19.60
C GLN A 176 3.49 17.24 20.14
N SER A 177 2.56 16.71 19.37
CA SER A 177 1.93 15.40 19.62
C SER A 177 1.39 14.83 18.31
N PRO A 178 1.13 13.53 18.20
CA PRO A 178 0.52 12.93 17.00
C PRO A 178 -0.99 13.17 16.92
N TRP A 179 -1.45 14.40 17.18
CA TRP A 179 -2.87 14.73 17.37
C TRP A 179 -3.77 14.55 16.13
N LEU A 180 -3.21 14.44 14.93
CA LEU A 180 -3.97 14.11 13.70
C LEU A 180 -4.03 12.61 13.40
N ARG A 181 -3.25 11.76 14.09
CA ARG A 181 -3.09 10.35 13.75
C ARG A 181 -4.41 9.61 13.70
N ASP A 182 -5.18 9.67 14.79
CA ASP A 182 -6.43 8.93 14.92
C ASP A 182 -7.45 9.35 13.87
N TYR A 183 -7.51 10.65 13.55
CA TYR A 183 -8.37 11.18 12.49
C TYR A 183 -7.99 10.63 11.10
N ILE A 184 -6.70 10.63 10.77
CA ILE A 184 -6.22 10.13 9.48
C ILE A 184 -6.39 8.62 9.37
N GLU A 185 -6.12 7.87 10.44
CA GLU A 185 -6.32 6.43 10.50
C GLU A 185 -7.79 6.06 10.36
N LEU A 186 -8.69 6.75 11.04
CA LEU A 186 -10.13 6.55 10.94
C LEU A 186 -10.61 6.73 9.49
N ASN A 187 -10.23 7.83 8.84
CA ASN A 187 -10.57 8.07 7.44
C ASN A 187 -9.95 7.02 6.51
N THR A 188 -8.76 6.51 6.84
CA THR A 188 -8.10 5.45 6.06
C THR A 188 -8.85 4.13 6.19
N ARG A 189 -9.31 3.77 7.39
CA ARG A 189 -10.15 2.58 7.65
C ARG A 189 -11.48 2.69 6.89
N PHE A 190 -12.16 3.83 6.98
CA PHE A 190 -13.39 4.04 6.23
C PHE A 190 -13.19 4.02 4.72
N ARG A 191 -12.10 4.60 4.21
CA ARG A 191 -11.75 4.54 2.79
C ARG A 191 -11.49 3.10 2.32
N ALA A 192 -10.88 2.27 3.14
CA ALA A 192 -10.63 0.86 2.83
C ALA A 192 -11.93 0.02 2.85
N ALA A 193 -12.85 0.33 3.76
CA ALA A 193 -14.15 -0.35 3.88
C ALA A 193 -15.21 0.12 2.85
N ALA A 194 -14.99 1.28 2.22
CA ALA A 194 -15.93 1.90 1.29
C ALA A 194 -16.26 0.99 0.09
N LYS A 195 -17.57 0.89 -0.20
CA LYS A 195 -18.08 -0.02 -1.25
C LYS A 195 -18.22 0.65 -2.61
N ASN A 196 -18.27 1.98 -2.64
CA ASN A 196 -18.43 2.79 -3.85
C ASN A 196 -17.34 3.86 -3.96
N ASP A 197 -17.18 4.41 -5.16
CA ASP A 197 -16.14 5.40 -5.43
C ASP A 197 -16.42 6.77 -4.81
N PHE A 198 -17.69 7.11 -4.59
CA PHE A 198 -18.06 8.34 -3.91
C PHE A 198 -17.50 8.37 -2.48
N GLU A 199 -17.77 7.33 -1.68
CA GLU A 199 -17.26 7.19 -0.31
C GLU A 199 -15.73 7.18 -0.27
N LYS A 200 -15.09 6.42 -1.18
CA LYS A 200 -13.62 6.41 -1.28
C LYS A 200 -13.05 7.80 -1.52
N ASN A 201 -13.69 8.57 -2.41
CA ASN A 201 -13.30 9.94 -2.74
C ASN A 201 -13.60 10.92 -1.60
N LEU A 202 -14.70 10.72 -0.87
CA LEU A 202 -15.04 11.53 0.30
C LEU A 202 -13.97 11.41 1.39
N TYR A 203 -13.61 10.21 1.81
CA TYR A 203 -12.59 10.02 2.86
C TYR A 203 -11.19 10.45 2.39
N LYS A 204 -10.88 10.30 1.10
CA LYS A 204 -9.67 10.89 0.50
C LYS A 204 -9.68 12.42 0.60
N LEU A 205 -10.80 13.05 0.28
CA LEU A 205 -10.97 14.49 0.34
C LEU A 205 -10.87 15.00 1.79
N MET A 206 -11.44 14.28 2.76
CA MET A 206 -11.35 14.64 4.18
C MET A 206 -9.90 14.74 4.66
N ASN A 207 -9.05 13.76 4.31
CA ASN A 207 -7.62 13.82 4.60
C ASN A 207 -6.93 15.00 3.89
N ASN A 208 -7.14 15.13 2.57
CA ASN A 208 -6.49 16.18 1.77
C ASN A 208 -6.91 17.60 2.19
N ALA A 209 -8.16 17.76 2.64
CA ALA A 209 -8.72 19.04 3.05
C ALA A 209 -8.06 19.58 4.31
N VAL A 210 -7.65 18.72 5.26
CA VAL A 210 -6.90 19.13 6.46
C VAL A 210 -5.63 19.85 6.03
N PHE A 211 -4.78 19.19 5.24
CA PHE A 211 -3.56 19.78 4.72
C PHE A 211 -3.83 21.10 3.98
N GLY A 212 -4.79 21.11 3.04
CA GLY A 212 -5.14 22.31 2.30
C GLY A 212 -5.57 23.50 3.19
N LYS A 213 -6.25 23.24 4.31
CA LYS A 213 -6.62 24.29 5.27
C LYS A 213 -5.43 24.80 6.07
N THR A 214 -4.47 23.94 6.43
CA THR A 214 -3.23 24.37 7.11
C THR A 214 -2.37 25.26 6.20
N MET A 215 -2.39 25.02 4.90
CA MET A 215 -1.61 25.77 3.89
C MET A 215 -2.31 27.02 3.34
N LYS A 216 -3.47 27.38 3.88
CA LYS A 216 -4.31 28.44 3.34
C LYS A 216 -3.67 29.83 3.55
N ASN A 217 -3.27 30.49 2.46
CA ASN A 217 -2.76 31.85 2.50
C ASN A 217 -3.89 32.89 2.54
N VAL A 218 -4.16 33.42 3.73
CA VAL A 218 -5.20 34.42 3.97
C VAL A 218 -4.94 35.78 3.29
N ARG A 219 -3.69 36.07 2.87
CA ARG A 219 -3.36 37.30 2.12
C ARG A 219 -3.92 37.30 0.71
N ASN A 220 -4.20 36.11 0.15
CA ASN A 220 -4.77 35.97 -1.19
C ASN A 220 -6.29 36.17 -1.18
N HIS A 221 -6.91 36.38 -0.02
CA HIS A 221 -8.33 36.71 0.04
C HIS A 221 -8.59 38.12 -0.47
N VAL A 222 -9.56 38.23 -1.36
CA VAL A 222 -10.08 39.49 -1.86
C VAL A 222 -11.53 39.65 -1.47
N ASP A 223 -11.96 40.90 -1.28
CA ASP A 223 -13.37 41.24 -1.16
C ASP A 223 -13.91 41.50 -2.56
N VAL A 224 -14.90 40.72 -2.99
CA VAL A 224 -15.50 40.84 -4.31
C VAL A 224 -16.78 41.66 -4.19
N LYS A 225 -16.89 42.73 -4.99
CA LYS A 225 -18.09 43.55 -5.09
C LYS A 225 -18.71 43.40 -6.47
N LEU A 226 -19.98 43.01 -6.52
CA LEU A 226 -20.76 42.97 -7.74
C LEU A 226 -21.50 44.29 -7.91
N LEU A 227 -21.32 44.94 -9.06
CA LEU A 227 -21.85 46.28 -9.34
C LEU A 227 -22.58 46.26 -10.68
N THR A 228 -23.66 47.05 -10.75
CA THR A 228 -24.49 47.17 -11.96
C THR A 228 -24.46 48.57 -12.57
N LYS A 229 -23.71 49.50 -11.98
CA LYS A 229 -23.60 50.89 -12.41
C LYS A 229 -22.13 51.30 -12.50
N TRP A 230 -21.78 51.98 -13.59
CA TRP A 230 -20.44 52.54 -13.78
C TRP A 230 -20.21 53.78 -12.89
N ASN A 231 -21.13 54.74 -12.98
CA ASN A 231 -21.04 56.05 -12.33
C ASN A 231 -21.55 56.03 -10.87
N GLY A 232 -21.10 57.03 -10.10
CA GLY A 232 -21.61 57.35 -8.76
C GLY A 232 -20.68 56.92 -7.61
N LYS A 233 -20.99 57.40 -6.40
CA LYS A 233 -20.15 57.21 -5.19
C LYS A 233 -19.84 55.74 -4.87
N TYR A 234 -20.72 54.82 -5.28
CA TYR A 234 -20.55 53.38 -5.11
C TYR A 234 -20.48 52.62 -6.44
N GLY A 235 -20.33 53.33 -7.57
CA GLY A 235 -20.18 52.76 -8.89
C GLY A 235 -18.81 52.10 -9.11
N ALA A 236 -18.66 51.41 -10.23
CA ALA A 236 -17.42 50.71 -10.59
C ALA A 236 -16.21 51.65 -10.64
N GLU A 237 -16.36 52.85 -11.19
CA GLU A 237 -15.31 53.86 -11.28
C GLU A 237 -14.74 54.20 -9.89
N ALA A 238 -15.62 54.49 -8.92
CA ALA A 238 -15.23 54.83 -7.56
C ALA A 238 -14.53 53.68 -6.81
N MET A 239 -14.83 52.42 -7.16
CA MET A 239 -14.16 51.26 -6.55
C MET A 239 -12.80 50.98 -7.21
N ILE A 240 -12.66 51.20 -8.52
CA ILE A 240 -11.38 51.06 -9.24
C ILE A 240 -10.37 52.11 -8.77
N ALA A 241 -10.83 53.32 -8.47
CA ALA A 241 -9.97 54.41 -7.99
C ALA A 241 -9.39 54.18 -6.57
N LYS A 242 -9.84 53.15 -5.84
CA LYS A 242 -9.35 52.88 -4.49
C LYS A 242 -7.97 52.21 -4.50
N PRO A 243 -7.09 52.54 -3.54
CA PRO A 243 -5.71 52.04 -3.51
C PRO A 243 -5.61 50.52 -3.29
N ASN A 244 -6.67 49.90 -2.74
CA ASN A 244 -6.74 48.45 -2.56
C ASN A 244 -7.45 47.74 -3.72
N PHE A 245 -7.69 48.40 -4.85
CA PHE A 245 -8.17 47.74 -6.06
C PHE A 245 -7.18 46.66 -6.51
N HIS A 246 -7.69 45.46 -6.83
CA HIS A 246 -6.88 44.36 -7.33
C HIS A 246 -7.10 44.09 -8.82
N SER A 247 -8.35 43.82 -9.20
CA SER A 247 -8.72 43.40 -10.54
C SER A 247 -10.21 43.64 -10.81
N ARG A 248 -10.63 43.50 -12.07
CA ARG A 248 -12.04 43.56 -12.47
C ARG A 248 -12.38 42.48 -13.48
N SER A 249 -13.60 41.96 -13.39
CA SER A 249 -14.17 40.98 -14.32
C SER A 249 -15.55 41.45 -14.77
N ILE A 250 -15.75 41.61 -16.08
CA ILE A 250 -17.04 42.01 -16.65
C ILE A 250 -17.80 40.73 -17.03
N PHE A 251 -19.01 40.56 -16.53
CA PHE A 251 -19.87 39.42 -16.84
C PHE A 251 -20.93 39.75 -17.89
N SER A 252 -21.44 41.00 -17.87
CA SER A 252 -22.37 41.53 -18.86
C SER A 252 -22.32 43.05 -18.91
N GLU A 253 -23.05 43.67 -19.83
CA GLU A 253 -23.15 45.14 -19.95
C GLU A 253 -23.55 45.82 -18.64
N ASN A 254 -24.36 45.14 -17.82
CA ASN A 254 -24.88 45.65 -16.56
C ASN A 254 -24.32 44.93 -15.32
N LEU A 255 -23.24 44.15 -15.43
CA LEU A 255 -22.67 43.43 -14.29
C LEU A 255 -21.15 43.33 -14.36
N ILE A 256 -20.49 43.91 -13.34
CA ILE A 256 -19.04 43.85 -13.14
C ILE A 256 -18.72 43.38 -11.72
N ALA A 257 -17.76 42.46 -11.60
CA ALA A 257 -17.08 42.17 -10.34
C ALA A 257 -15.82 43.02 -10.21
N ILE A 258 -15.70 43.72 -9.09
CA ILE A 258 -14.48 44.39 -8.66
C ILE A 258 -13.87 43.58 -7.52
N GLU A 259 -12.64 43.13 -7.68
CA GLU A 259 -11.87 42.48 -6.62
C GLU A 259 -11.02 43.50 -5.88
N MET A 260 -11.16 43.55 -4.55
CA MET A 260 -10.44 44.47 -3.66
C MET A 260 -9.56 43.67 -2.71
N ARG A 261 -8.29 44.09 -2.54
CA ARG A 261 -7.42 43.56 -1.49
C ARG A 261 -7.94 43.97 -0.12
N LYS A 262 -7.80 43.07 0.85
CA LYS A 262 -8.03 43.39 2.26
C LYS A 262 -6.95 44.34 2.78
N LEU A 263 -7.36 45.42 3.44
CA LEU A 263 -6.44 46.36 4.10
C LEU A 263 -5.83 45.74 5.37
N GLU A 264 -6.61 44.92 6.07
CA GLU A 264 -6.20 44.21 7.27
C GLU A 264 -6.40 42.70 7.09
N VAL A 265 -5.41 41.92 7.51
CA VAL A 265 -5.43 40.45 7.36
C VAL A 265 -5.09 39.81 8.71
N LYS A 266 -6.07 39.08 9.27
CA LYS A 266 -5.86 38.26 10.46
C LYS A 266 -5.26 36.90 10.09
N PHE A 267 -4.08 36.59 10.61
CA PHE A 267 -3.47 35.26 10.46
C PHE A 267 -4.12 34.27 11.44
N ASN A 268 -5.12 33.53 10.93
CA ASN A 268 -5.91 32.57 11.71
C ASN A 268 -5.83 31.16 11.12
N LYS A 269 -4.72 30.81 10.47
CA LYS A 269 -4.50 29.50 9.86
C LYS A 269 -3.23 28.88 10.43
N PRO A 270 -3.24 27.58 10.79
CA PRO A 270 -2.11 26.92 11.42
C PRO A 270 -1.04 26.54 10.38
N ILE A 271 -0.40 27.57 9.80
CA ILE A 271 0.57 27.42 8.70
C ILE A 271 1.81 26.62 9.15
N TYR A 272 2.16 26.69 10.43
CA TYR A 272 3.25 25.90 11.02
C TYR A 272 3.02 24.39 10.84
N VAL A 273 1.78 23.91 10.97
CA VAL A 273 1.42 22.50 10.78
C VAL A 273 1.68 22.09 9.33
N GLY A 274 1.19 22.89 8.38
CA GLY A 274 1.33 22.60 6.96
C GLY A 274 2.81 22.60 6.50
N MET A 275 3.63 23.50 7.04
CA MET A 275 5.07 23.51 6.80
C MET A 275 5.75 22.24 7.33
N CYS A 276 5.41 21.80 8.54
CA CYS A 276 5.97 20.57 9.12
C CYS A 276 5.52 19.33 8.33
N ILE A 277 4.24 19.24 7.92
CA ILE A 277 3.74 18.14 7.08
C ILE A 277 4.54 18.06 5.77
N LEU A 278 4.80 19.20 5.12
CA LEU A 278 5.58 19.24 3.88
C LEU A 278 7.00 18.72 4.09
N ASP A 279 7.69 19.12 5.15
CA ASP A 279 9.07 18.69 5.39
C ASP A 279 9.16 17.23 5.86
N ILE A 280 8.27 16.79 6.77
CA ILE A 280 8.17 15.38 7.19
C ILE A 280 7.88 14.48 5.99
N SER A 281 6.99 14.91 5.07
CA SER A 281 6.68 14.14 3.86
C SER A 281 7.89 13.93 2.95
N LYS A 282 8.80 14.91 2.85
CA LYS A 282 10.03 14.78 2.06
C LYS A 282 10.99 13.77 2.67
N GLY A 283 11.03 13.66 3.99
CA GLY A 283 11.82 12.64 4.69
C GLY A 283 11.46 11.20 4.32
N LYS A 284 10.25 10.98 3.77
CA LYS A 284 9.79 9.67 3.29
C LYS A 284 10.25 9.36 1.86
N LEU A 285 10.63 10.37 1.07
CA LEU A 285 10.92 10.26 -0.37
C LEU A 285 12.39 9.95 -0.68
N THR A 286 13.29 10.03 0.29
CA THR A 286 14.65 9.49 0.17
C THR A 286 14.60 7.97 0.08
N ILE A 287 15.21 7.44 -0.98
CA ILE A 287 15.58 6.04 -1.08
C ILE A 287 16.49 5.78 0.11
N LYS A 288 16.03 5.01 1.09
CA LYS A 288 16.95 4.45 2.08
C LYS A 288 17.96 3.67 1.26
N GLU A 289 19.24 4.08 1.28
CA GLU A 289 20.29 3.11 1.02
C GLU A 289 19.96 1.93 1.93
N LEU A 290 19.74 0.76 1.31
CA LEU A 290 19.67 -0.47 2.06
C LEU A 290 20.92 -0.48 2.91
N ALA A 291 20.75 -0.47 4.24
CA ALA A 291 21.88 -0.64 5.15
C ALA A 291 22.72 -1.79 4.60
N ALA A 292 23.97 -1.50 4.24
CA ALA A 292 24.89 -2.52 3.78
C ALA A 292 24.87 -3.64 4.83
N ASN A 293 24.46 -4.84 4.40
CA ASN A 293 24.21 -6.07 5.18
C ASN A 293 22.76 -6.52 5.43
N LYS A 294 21.73 -6.01 4.73
CA LYS A 294 20.38 -6.62 4.80
C LYS A 294 20.17 -7.68 3.72
N HIS A 295 20.08 -8.94 4.12
CA HIS A 295 19.92 -10.09 3.22
C HIS A 295 18.43 -10.29 2.87
N VAL A 296 17.94 -9.61 1.82
CA VAL A 296 16.58 -9.82 1.29
C VAL A 296 16.61 -10.90 0.22
N VAL A 297 15.82 -11.94 0.39
CA VAL A 297 15.67 -13.05 -0.57
C VAL A 297 14.27 -13.10 -1.15
N LEU A 298 14.12 -13.71 -2.31
CA LEU A 298 12.81 -14.04 -2.85
C LEU A 298 12.14 -15.08 -1.94
N GLU A 299 10.88 -14.82 -1.63
CA GLU A 299 10.05 -15.73 -0.84
C GLU A 299 9.61 -16.93 -1.71
N ASN A 300 9.28 -18.05 -1.06
CA ASN A 300 8.68 -19.16 -1.77
C ASN A 300 7.40 -18.69 -2.50
N ASN A 301 7.18 -19.19 -3.72
CA ASN A 301 6.10 -18.79 -4.60
C ASN A 301 6.07 -17.29 -4.98
N CYS A 302 7.22 -16.60 -4.89
CA CYS A 302 7.33 -15.15 -5.08
C CYS A 302 6.63 -14.63 -6.34
N VAL A 303 6.72 -15.33 -7.47
CA VAL A 303 6.13 -14.84 -8.73
C VAL A 303 4.61 -14.85 -8.70
N ALA A 304 3.99 -15.84 -8.06
CA ALA A 304 2.55 -15.84 -7.88
C ALA A 304 2.09 -14.68 -6.99
N PHE A 305 2.90 -14.28 -6.00
CA PHE A 305 2.62 -13.10 -5.16
C PHE A 305 2.76 -11.76 -5.89
N MET A 306 3.43 -11.71 -7.05
CA MET A 306 3.48 -10.51 -7.89
C MET A 306 2.10 -10.16 -8.49
N PHE A 307 1.14 -11.09 -8.48
CA PHE A 307 -0.18 -10.89 -9.10
C PHE A 307 -1.30 -10.96 -8.07
N ASP A 308 -2.16 -9.94 -8.06
CA ASP A 308 -3.38 -9.89 -7.24
C ASP A 308 -4.49 -10.73 -7.89
N LYS A 309 -4.53 -10.72 -9.23
CA LYS A 309 -5.50 -11.48 -10.01
C LYS A 309 -4.88 -11.98 -11.31
N ILE A 310 -5.17 -13.22 -11.64
CA ILE A 310 -4.94 -13.82 -12.95
C ILE A 310 -6.28 -14.27 -13.52
N ARG A 311 -6.50 -14.06 -14.81
CA ARG A 311 -7.71 -14.47 -15.52
C ARG A 311 -7.34 -14.96 -16.91
N TYR A 312 -7.94 -16.06 -17.32
CA TYR A 312 -7.80 -16.59 -18.66
C TYR A 312 -9.16 -16.59 -19.37
N GLU A 313 -9.19 -15.98 -20.56
CA GLU A 313 -10.38 -15.85 -21.39
C GLU A 313 -10.14 -16.54 -22.75
N LEU A 314 -11.19 -17.17 -23.26
CA LEU A 314 -11.23 -17.79 -24.58
C LEU A 314 -12.35 -17.13 -25.38
N ASN A 315 -12.03 -16.48 -26.50
CA ASN A 315 -12.98 -15.68 -27.29
C ASN A 315 -13.78 -14.67 -26.44
N GLY A 316 -13.11 -14.02 -25.47
CA GLY A 316 -13.73 -13.08 -24.53
C GLY A 316 -14.57 -13.71 -23.42
N VAL A 317 -14.70 -15.04 -23.37
CA VAL A 317 -15.38 -15.77 -22.30
C VAL A 317 -14.38 -16.18 -21.23
N ASP A 318 -14.65 -15.75 -20.00
CA ASP A 318 -13.85 -16.09 -18.81
C ASP A 318 -13.91 -17.58 -18.47
N ILE A 319 -12.82 -18.29 -18.74
CA ILE A 319 -12.68 -19.73 -18.50
C ILE A 319 -12.28 -20.01 -17.07
N ASP A 320 -11.28 -19.29 -16.57
CA ASP A 320 -10.75 -19.46 -15.22
C ASP A 320 -10.18 -18.15 -14.68
N ARG A 321 -10.33 -17.95 -13.38
CA ARG A 321 -9.82 -16.79 -12.66
C ARG A 321 -9.36 -17.18 -11.26
N SER A 322 -8.22 -16.63 -10.87
CA SER A 322 -7.73 -16.73 -9.50
C SER A 322 -7.46 -15.33 -8.95
N ARG A 323 -7.93 -15.08 -7.72
CA ARG A 323 -7.64 -13.88 -6.93
C ARG A 323 -6.72 -14.27 -5.77
N ASN A 324 -5.94 -13.31 -5.26
CA ASN A 324 -4.88 -13.55 -4.29
C ASN A 324 -3.96 -14.68 -4.77
N VAL A 325 -3.45 -14.55 -6.00
CA VAL A 325 -2.82 -15.64 -6.77
C VAL A 325 -1.75 -16.36 -5.96
N GLY A 326 -0.92 -15.62 -5.21
CA GLY A 326 0.09 -16.17 -4.31
C GLY A 326 -0.48 -17.13 -3.25
N ILE A 327 -1.47 -16.72 -2.44
CA ILE A 327 -2.04 -17.60 -1.40
C ILE A 327 -2.80 -18.77 -2.02
N THR A 328 -3.63 -18.50 -3.04
CA THR A 328 -4.43 -19.53 -3.70
C THR A 328 -3.54 -20.63 -4.29
N SER A 329 -2.51 -20.26 -5.05
CA SER A 329 -1.56 -21.22 -5.62
C SER A 329 -0.72 -21.90 -4.54
N THR A 330 -0.40 -21.23 -3.43
CA THR A 330 0.31 -21.85 -2.30
C THR A 330 -0.50 -22.97 -1.66
N LEU A 331 -1.76 -22.71 -1.30
CA LEU A 331 -2.66 -23.74 -0.75
C LEU A 331 -2.86 -24.89 -1.74
N LYS A 332 -3.12 -24.55 -3.00
CA LYS A 332 -3.26 -25.53 -4.08
C LYS A 332 -2.02 -26.41 -4.20
N ASN A 333 -0.83 -25.82 -4.28
CA ASN A 333 0.42 -26.54 -4.46
C ASN A 333 0.74 -27.46 -3.28
N TYR A 334 0.42 -27.06 -2.04
CA TYR A 334 0.59 -27.94 -0.89
C TYR A 334 -0.23 -29.23 -1.02
N VAL A 335 -1.47 -29.12 -1.50
CA VAL A 335 -2.38 -30.27 -1.65
C VAL A 335 -2.18 -31.06 -2.95
N SER A 336 -1.66 -30.43 -4.02
CA SER A 336 -1.63 -31.01 -5.36
C SER A 336 -0.26 -31.47 -5.84
N LEU A 337 0.83 -31.04 -5.20
CA LEU A 337 2.17 -31.42 -5.65
C LEU A 337 2.62 -32.74 -5.02
N THR A 338 3.40 -33.48 -5.81
CA THR A 338 4.21 -34.58 -5.32
C THR A 338 5.62 -34.11 -5.05
N THR A 339 6.39 -34.93 -4.32
CA THR A 339 7.83 -34.68 -4.15
C THR A 339 8.58 -34.57 -5.49
N SER A 340 8.17 -35.31 -6.53
CA SER A 340 8.77 -35.23 -7.87
C SER A 340 8.41 -33.94 -8.60
N ARG A 341 7.12 -33.55 -8.64
CA ARG A 341 6.66 -32.29 -9.25
C ARG A 341 7.23 -31.06 -8.54
N ASN A 342 7.42 -31.12 -7.23
CA ASN A 342 8.06 -30.07 -6.44
C ASN A 342 9.45 -29.70 -6.98
N ARG A 343 10.27 -30.70 -7.36
CA ARG A 343 11.60 -30.46 -7.93
C ARG A 343 11.54 -29.72 -9.27
N MET A 344 10.48 -29.94 -10.05
CA MET A 344 10.29 -29.28 -11.34
C MET A 344 9.85 -27.81 -11.21
N LEU A 345 9.25 -27.44 -10.07
CA LEU A 345 8.70 -26.09 -9.85
C LEU A 345 9.69 -25.11 -9.20
N LYS A 346 10.93 -25.51 -8.96
CA LYS A 346 11.98 -24.61 -8.45
C LYS A 346 12.15 -23.38 -9.36
N ASN A 347 12.18 -23.58 -10.68
CA ASN A 347 12.24 -22.51 -11.68
C ASN A 347 10.94 -21.71 -11.82
N ALA A 348 9.85 -22.13 -11.17
CA ALA A 348 8.61 -21.35 -11.04
C ALA A 348 8.61 -20.49 -9.75
N GLY A 349 9.71 -20.50 -8.99
CA GLY A 349 9.83 -19.85 -7.70
C GLY A 349 9.28 -20.67 -6.53
N TRP A 350 8.98 -21.94 -6.72
CA TRP A 350 8.52 -22.84 -5.66
C TRP A 350 9.68 -23.65 -5.06
N ASP A 351 10.28 -23.15 -3.98
CA ASP A 351 11.30 -23.84 -3.21
C ASP A 351 11.07 -23.65 -1.70
N ILE A 352 10.78 -24.75 -1.00
CA ILE A 352 10.43 -24.78 0.42
C ILE A 352 11.67 -24.65 1.32
N VAL A 353 12.88 -24.92 0.78
CA VAL A 353 14.09 -25.14 1.58
C VAL A 353 15.17 -24.12 1.28
N HIS A 354 15.48 -23.83 0.01
CA HIS A 354 16.63 -23.01 -0.36
C HIS A 354 16.41 -22.26 -1.68
N PHE A 355 15.86 -21.05 -1.63
CA PHE A 355 16.11 -20.09 -2.70
C PHE A 355 17.45 -19.41 -2.40
N SER A 356 18.52 -19.84 -3.08
CA SER A 356 19.78 -19.10 -3.13
C SER A 356 19.72 -18.21 -4.35
N ASN A 357 19.83 -16.89 -4.16
CA ASN A 357 20.06 -16.00 -5.27
C ASN A 357 21.41 -16.42 -5.90
N GLY A 358 21.44 -16.61 -7.22
CA GLY A 358 22.69 -16.48 -7.94
C GLY A 358 23.26 -15.09 -7.66
N GLU A 359 24.59 -14.96 -7.65
CA GLU A 359 25.32 -13.76 -7.18
C GLU A 359 25.09 -12.47 -7.98
N GLU A 360 24.07 -12.37 -8.85
CA GLU A 360 23.76 -11.17 -9.62
C GLU A 360 22.26 -10.90 -9.64
N GLY A 361 21.87 -9.63 -9.51
CA GLY A 361 20.50 -9.12 -9.30
C GLY A 361 19.49 -9.33 -10.44
N HIS A 362 19.59 -10.44 -11.17
CA HIS A 362 18.69 -10.84 -12.24
C HIS A 362 18.18 -12.26 -12.02
N PHE A 363 16.88 -12.46 -12.18
CA PHE A 363 16.24 -13.78 -12.11
C PHE A 363 15.28 -13.96 -13.30
N ASN A 364 15.10 -15.20 -13.74
CA ASN A 364 14.08 -15.61 -14.69
C ASN A 364 13.24 -16.73 -14.09
N PHE A 365 11.96 -16.78 -14.46
CA PHE A 365 11.05 -17.83 -13.99
C PHE A 365 10.28 -18.42 -15.16
N CYS A 366 10.03 -19.72 -15.09
CA CYS A 366 9.17 -20.46 -16.00
C CYS A 366 8.06 -21.10 -15.17
N ILE A 367 6.82 -20.62 -15.35
CA ILE A 367 5.69 -20.99 -14.50
C ILE A 367 4.69 -21.79 -15.32
N PRO A 368 4.48 -23.07 -14.99
CA PRO A 368 3.37 -23.83 -15.56
C PRO A 368 2.04 -23.17 -15.19
N LEU A 369 1.20 -22.85 -16.17
CA LEU A 369 -0.10 -22.21 -15.89
C LEU A 369 -1.00 -23.09 -15.02
N SER A 370 -0.83 -24.41 -15.04
CA SER A 370 -1.49 -25.36 -14.13
C SER A 370 -1.19 -25.10 -12.65
N MET A 371 -0.07 -24.45 -12.33
CA MET A 371 0.24 -24.00 -10.97
C MET A 371 -0.69 -22.87 -10.51
N LEU A 372 -1.17 -22.02 -11.43
CA LEU A 372 -1.93 -20.81 -11.12
C LEU A 372 -3.43 -20.91 -11.44
N LEU A 373 -3.78 -21.73 -12.43
CA LEU A 373 -5.12 -21.86 -12.99
C LEU A 373 -5.50 -23.35 -13.04
N GLY A 374 -6.69 -23.68 -12.54
CA GLY A 374 -7.20 -25.05 -12.48
C GLY A 374 -7.45 -25.64 -13.87
N PHE A 375 -7.99 -24.85 -14.80
CA PHE A 375 -8.34 -25.37 -16.14
C PHE A 375 -7.13 -25.92 -16.91
N CYS A 376 -5.92 -25.42 -16.61
CA CYS A 376 -4.68 -25.89 -17.23
C CYS A 376 -4.25 -27.29 -16.78
N GLU A 377 -4.85 -27.86 -15.73
CA GLU A 377 -4.59 -29.24 -15.32
C GLU A 377 -5.26 -30.25 -16.26
N ASP A 378 -6.42 -29.89 -16.81
CA ASP A 378 -7.23 -30.75 -17.69
C ASP A 378 -7.18 -30.33 -19.17
N TYR A 379 -6.37 -29.34 -19.49
CA TYR A 379 -6.18 -28.87 -20.86
C TYR A 379 -5.36 -29.89 -21.68
N ARG A 380 -6.05 -30.85 -22.30
CA ARG A 380 -5.43 -31.98 -23.04
C ARG A 380 -5.51 -31.87 -24.56
N ARG A 381 -6.18 -30.85 -25.10
CA ARG A 381 -6.44 -30.71 -26.54
C ARG A 381 -6.07 -29.33 -27.02
N VAL A 382 -5.50 -29.27 -28.22
CA VAL A 382 -5.23 -28.00 -28.90
C VAL A 382 -6.56 -27.39 -29.33
N VAL A 383 -6.80 -26.15 -28.90
CA VAL A 383 -7.94 -25.35 -29.36
C VAL A 383 -7.48 -24.55 -30.57
N ILE A 384 -8.05 -24.84 -31.73
CA ILE A 384 -7.81 -24.10 -32.98
C ILE A 384 -8.88 -23.05 -33.18
N ASN A 385 -8.59 -21.99 -33.95
CA ASN A 385 -9.56 -20.93 -34.29
C ASN A 385 -10.12 -20.13 -33.09
N ALA A 386 -9.39 -20.06 -31.98
CA ALA A 386 -9.79 -19.28 -30.81
C ALA A 386 -8.76 -18.22 -30.43
N ARG A 387 -9.22 -17.11 -29.89
CA ARG A 387 -8.40 -16.07 -29.27
C ARG A 387 -8.21 -16.42 -27.79
N HIS A 388 -6.95 -16.60 -27.41
CA HIS A 388 -6.52 -16.88 -26.05
C HIS A 388 -6.05 -15.58 -25.39
N GLU A 389 -6.61 -15.22 -24.24
CA GLU A 389 -6.21 -14.01 -23.52
C GLU A 389 -5.86 -14.34 -22.07
N LEU A 390 -4.61 -14.10 -21.70
CA LEU A 390 -4.15 -14.19 -20.32
C LEU A 390 -3.99 -12.78 -19.75
N ILE A 391 -4.76 -12.49 -18.70
CA ILE A 391 -4.84 -11.17 -18.09
C ILE A 391 -4.25 -11.26 -16.69
N LEU A 392 -3.16 -10.52 -16.49
CA LEU A 392 -2.40 -10.46 -15.24
C LEU A 392 -2.57 -9.08 -14.62
N ILE A 393 -3.08 -9.02 -13.39
CA ILE A 393 -3.19 -7.79 -12.61
C ILE A 393 -2.14 -7.84 -11.51
N ARG A 394 -1.17 -6.91 -11.56
CA ARG A 394 -0.08 -6.84 -10.60
C ARG A 394 -0.58 -6.48 -9.21
N SER A 395 0.03 -7.09 -8.20
CA SER A 395 -0.09 -6.70 -6.79
C SER A 395 0.36 -5.24 -6.59
N ARG A 396 -0.22 -4.56 -5.60
CA ARG A 396 0.09 -3.15 -5.31
C ARG A 396 1.49 -2.93 -4.74
N ASN A 397 2.11 -3.98 -4.22
CA ASN A 397 3.47 -4.00 -3.73
C ASN A 397 4.02 -5.42 -3.83
N ASP A 398 5.35 -5.53 -3.72
CA ASP A 398 6.08 -6.79 -3.84
C ASP A 398 6.45 -7.38 -2.45
N ASN A 399 5.89 -6.86 -1.36
CA ASN A 399 6.30 -7.24 0.01
C ASN A 399 6.05 -8.73 0.31
N ASN A 400 5.03 -9.34 -0.31
CA ASN A 400 4.76 -10.77 -0.17
C ASN A 400 5.66 -11.64 -1.07
N CYS A 401 6.44 -11.02 -1.96
CA CYS A 401 7.39 -11.72 -2.84
C CYS A 401 8.77 -11.85 -2.20
N LEU A 402 8.99 -11.22 -1.03
CA LEU A 402 10.29 -11.00 -0.43
C LEU A 402 10.29 -11.47 1.03
N LYS A 403 11.47 -11.87 1.50
CA LYS A 403 11.77 -12.20 2.90
C LYS A 403 13.05 -11.49 3.33
N GLY A 404 13.06 -10.83 4.48
CA GLY A 404 14.19 -10.04 4.98
C GLY A 404 13.98 -9.47 6.38
N ASP A 405 14.89 -8.61 6.83
CA ASP A 405 14.97 -8.15 8.22
C ASP A 405 13.90 -7.12 8.63
N ALA A 406 13.65 -7.04 9.95
CA ALA A 406 12.41 -6.59 10.60
C ALA A 406 11.96 -5.12 10.48
N GLU A 407 12.74 -4.21 9.90
CA GLU A 407 12.50 -2.76 10.05
C GLU A 407 11.42 -2.15 9.13
N ILE A 408 10.52 -2.95 8.58
CA ILE A 408 9.44 -2.49 7.70
C ILE A 408 8.16 -3.25 8.04
N GLN A 409 7.40 -2.79 9.03
CA GLN A 409 6.08 -3.36 9.33
C GLN A 409 5.03 -2.28 9.61
N PRO A 410 3.88 -2.31 8.91
CA PRO A 410 2.61 -1.80 9.39
C PRO A 410 1.80 -2.93 10.06
N GLU A 411 1.24 -2.68 11.24
CA GLU A 411 0.26 -3.56 11.89
C GLU A 411 -1.08 -3.52 11.16
N ILE A 412 -1.71 -4.69 10.99
CA ILE A 412 -3.09 -4.82 10.50
C ILE A 412 -3.80 -5.89 11.33
N GLU A 413 -4.73 -5.45 12.17
CA GLU A 413 -5.66 -6.30 12.93
C GLU A 413 -6.86 -6.72 12.08
N LEU A 414 -7.09 -8.03 12.00
CA LEU A 414 -8.38 -8.59 11.65
C LEU A 414 -8.58 -9.92 12.38
N LEU A 415 -9.54 -9.92 13.32
CA LEU A 415 -10.37 -10.97 13.92
C LEU A 415 -10.61 -10.60 15.40
N LYS A 416 -11.83 -10.78 15.89
CA LYS A 416 -12.15 -10.57 17.32
C LYS A 416 -11.51 -11.69 18.13
N SER A 417 -10.95 -11.40 19.30
CA SER A 417 -10.36 -12.42 20.19
C SER A 417 -11.46 -13.28 20.80
N THR A 418 -11.70 -14.44 20.22
CA THR A 418 -12.61 -15.46 20.75
C THR A 418 -12.05 -16.85 20.43
N THR A 419 -12.45 -17.87 21.18
CA THR A 419 -12.06 -19.26 20.95
C THR A 419 -12.89 -19.95 19.86
N LYS A 420 -14.08 -19.43 19.55
CA LYS A 420 -15.03 -19.99 18.57
C LYS A 420 -15.39 -18.99 17.49
N HIS A 421 -15.31 -19.41 16.23
CA HIS A 421 -15.55 -18.56 15.08
C HIS A 421 -16.53 -19.21 14.10
N SER A 422 -17.41 -18.38 13.53
CA SER A 422 -18.29 -18.74 12.40
C SER A 422 -18.07 -17.74 11.28
N TRP A 423 -17.70 -18.23 10.10
CA TRP A 423 -17.32 -17.44 8.94
C TRP A 423 -18.11 -17.85 7.70
N THR A 424 -19.02 -16.98 7.24
CA THR A 424 -19.69 -17.14 5.94
C THR A 424 -18.76 -16.76 4.80
N VAL A 425 -18.44 -17.73 3.95
CA VAL A 425 -17.56 -17.59 2.79
C VAL A 425 -18.37 -17.08 1.59
N LYS A 426 -17.99 -15.93 1.05
CA LYS A 426 -18.62 -15.38 -0.16
C LYS A 426 -18.18 -16.16 -1.41
N ALA A 427 -19.05 -17.02 -1.92
CA ALA A 427 -18.86 -17.75 -3.17
C ALA A 427 -19.33 -16.95 -4.41
N THR A 428 -18.90 -17.38 -5.60
CA THR A 428 -19.41 -16.85 -6.88
C THR A 428 -20.86 -17.29 -7.07
N THR A 429 -21.70 -16.45 -7.69
CA THR A 429 -23.13 -16.74 -7.95
C THR A 429 -23.40 -17.96 -8.85
N GLN A 430 -22.35 -18.55 -9.44
CA GLN A 430 -22.39 -19.75 -10.28
C GLN A 430 -21.62 -20.93 -9.64
N LEU A 431 -21.44 -20.94 -8.33
CA LEU A 431 -20.80 -22.08 -7.66
C LEU A 431 -21.82 -23.23 -7.58
N GLU A 432 -21.79 -24.12 -8.57
CA GLU A 432 -22.78 -25.20 -8.69
C GLU A 432 -22.55 -26.33 -7.68
N LYS A 433 -21.29 -26.73 -7.41
CA LYS A 433 -20.98 -27.80 -6.44
C LYS A 433 -19.52 -27.79 -5.92
N PRO A 434 -19.26 -27.43 -4.66
CA PRO A 434 -17.94 -27.64 -4.04
C PRO A 434 -17.59 -29.13 -4.03
N ARG A 435 -16.42 -29.52 -4.52
CA ARG A 435 -15.91 -30.90 -4.43
C ARG A 435 -14.96 -31.06 -3.25
N TYR A 436 -14.10 -30.07 -3.04
CA TYR A 436 -13.22 -29.99 -1.88
C TYR A 436 -13.16 -28.57 -1.34
N VAL A 437 -13.02 -28.45 -0.02
CA VAL A 437 -12.78 -27.18 0.65
C VAL A 437 -11.52 -27.29 1.48
N ILE A 438 -10.57 -26.39 1.23
CA ILE A 438 -9.28 -26.35 1.94
C ILE A 438 -9.28 -25.10 2.81
N PHE A 439 -9.13 -25.30 4.11
CA PHE A 439 -9.11 -24.24 5.12
C PHE A 439 -7.75 -24.13 5.80
N ALA A 440 -7.27 -22.91 5.99
CA ALA A 440 -6.01 -22.65 6.67
C ALA A 440 -6.00 -21.29 7.38
N LEU A 441 -5.14 -21.15 8.39
CA LEU A 441 -4.97 -19.93 9.17
C LEU A 441 -3.53 -19.40 9.04
N GLN A 442 -3.35 -18.08 9.06
CA GLN A 442 -2.03 -17.44 9.14
C GLN A 442 -2.05 -16.26 10.11
N THR A 443 -1.10 -16.21 11.04
CA THR A 443 -1.00 -15.13 12.02
C THR A 443 0.14 -14.17 11.66
N GLY A 444 -0.18 -12.92 11.31
CA GLY A 444 0.81 -11.84 11.20
C GLY A 444 1.87 -12.03 10.10
N ARG A 445 1.55 -12.75 9.02
CA ARG A 445 2.47 -13.05 7.90
C ARG A 445 2.28 -12.17 6.67
N LYS A 446 1.08 -11.62 6.47
CA LYS A 446 0.76 -10.80 5.30
C LYS A 446 1.55 -9.48 5.35
N ILE A 447 2.27 -9.16 4.27
CA ILE A 447 3.12 -7.96 4.13
C ILE A 447 4.30 -7.96 5.14
N ASN A 448 4.53 -9.07 5.84
CA ASN A 448 5.58 -9.19 6.83
C ASN A 448 6.81 -9.85 6.21
N LEU A 449 7.88 -9.07 6.03
CA LEU A 449 9.13 -9.56 5.44
C LEU A 449 9.87 -10.58 6.32
N THR A 450 9.63 -10.62 7.64
CA THR A 450 10.39 -11.51 8.54
C THR A 450 9.81 -12.92 8.63
N ARG A 451 8.52 -13.09 8.28
CA ARG A 451 7.81 -14.36 8.39
C ARG A 451 7.34 -14.81 7.02
N SER A 452 7.65 -16.06 6.67
CA SER A 452 7.23 -16.60 5.38
C SER A 452 5.71 -16.62 5.25
N ILE A 453 5.21 -15.95 4.20
CA ILE A 453 3.79 -15.91 3.84
C ILE A 453 3.31 -17.23 3.22
N THR A 454 4.19 -18.18 2.93
CA THR A 454 3.79 -19.50 2.43
C THR A 454 3.59 -20.54 3.51
N ARG A 455 3.66 -20.16 4.79
CA ARG A 455 3.43 -21.09 5.91
C ARG A 455 2.12 -20.81 6.62
N PHE A 456 1.41 -21.85 7.02
CA PHE A 456 0.16 -21.75 7.79
C PHE A 456 0.41 -22.09 9.26
N ASP A 457 -0.40 -21.54 10.15
CA ASP A 457 -0.29 -21.68 11.61
C ASP A 457 -1.45 -22.55 12.12
N ASP A 458 -1.20 -23.40 13.12
CA ASP A 458 -2.25 -24.27 13.68
C ASP A 458 -3.29 -23.51 14.49
N CYS A 459 -2.94 -22.33 15.01
CA CYS A 459 -3.75 -21.48 15.89
C CYS A 459 -4.44 -22.27 17.03
N LYS A 460 -3.84 -23.38 17.48
CA LYS A 460 -4.42 -24.31 18.47
C LYS A 460 -5.83 -24.79 18.12
N LEU A 461 -6.09 -25.00 16.82
CA LEU A 461 -7.34 -25.57 16.33
C LEU A 461 -7.66 -26.88 17.04
N THR A 462 -8.92 -27.04 17.47
CA THR A 462 -9.48 -28.27 18.04
C THR A 462 -10.48 -28.91 17.10
N ASN A 463 -11.26 -28.10 16.39
CA ASN A 463 -12.31 -28.58 15.50
C ASN A 463 -12.57 -27.61 14.35
N VAL A 464 -13.01 -28.13 13.20
CA VAL A 464 -13.43 -27.36 12.03
C VAL A 464 -14.62 -28.08 11.40
N LYS A 465 -15.70 -27.36 11.15
CA LYS A 465 -16.91 -27.82 10.48
C LYS A 465 -17.23 -26.90 9.32
N LEU A 466 -17.35 -27.48 8.14
CA LEU A 466 -17.87 -26.83 6.94
C LEU A 466 -19.36 -27.11 6.85
N TYR A 467 -20.16 -26.06 6.87
CA TYR A 467 -21.58 -26.08 6.56
C TYR A 467 -21.78 -25.72 5.09
N LEU A 468 -22.49 -26.59 4.37
CA LEU A 468 -23.01 -26.34 3.04
C LEU A 468 -24.53 -26.36 3.14
N ASN A 469 -25.14 -25.17 3.16
CA ASN A 469 -26.53 -24.98 3.57
C ASN A 469 -26.77 -25.57 4.97
N SER A 470 -27.60 -26.62 5.07
CA SER A 470 -27.95 -27.28 6.34
C SER A 470 -27.08 -28.50 6.67
N GLU A 471 -26.29 -29.00 5.72
CA GLU A 471 -25.40 -30.15 5.89
C GLU A 471 -24.03 -29.69 6.39
N PHE A 472 -23.33 -30.51 7.18
CA PHE A 472 -21.99 -30.18 7.66
C PHE A 472 -20.98 -31.32 7.55
N TYR A 473 -19.70 -30.97 7.39
CA TYR A 473 -18.58 -31.87 7.16
C TYR A 473 -17.34 -31.43 7.95
N PRO A 474 -16.55 -32.33 8.54
CA PRO A 474 -16.87 -33.73 8.81
C PRO A 474 -18.03 -33.86 9.82
N TYR A 475 -18.66 -35.03 9.86
CA TYR A 475 -19.76 -35.32 10.80
C TYR A 475 -19.27 -35.46 12.24
N ASP A 476 -18.09 -36.05 12.43
CA ASP A 476 -17.47 -36.25 13.73
C ASP A 476 -16.54 -35.08 14.10
N ASP A 477 -16.39 -34.83 15.40
CA ASP A 477 -15.45 -33.85 15.92
C ASP A 477 -14.00 -34.34 15.77
N MET A 478 -13.12 -33.47 15.28
CA MET A 478 -11.73 -33.85 14.98
C MET A 478 -10.84 -33.99 16.22
N ASN A 479 -11.20 -33.34 17.34
CA ASN A 479 -10.48 -33.40 18.62
C ASN A 479 -8.96 -33.19 18.50
N LEU A 480 -8.58 -32.17 17.73
CA LEU A 480 -7.18 -31.85 17.42
C LEU A 480 -6.43 -31.32 18.65
N ASP A 481 -5.16 -31.70 18.79
CA ASP A 481 -4.24 -31.16 19.80
C ASP A 481 -2.82 -31.13 19.23
N PHE A 482 -2.40 -29.97 18.73
CA PHE A 482 -1.08 -29.80 18.12
C PHE A 482 0.07 -29.91 19.13
N GLY A 483 -0.16 -29.53 20.39
CA GLY A 483 0.83 -29.67 21.47
C GLY A 483 1.14 -31.12 21.79
N LYS A 484 0.14 -32.01 21.71
CA LYS A 484 0.29 -33.46 21.85
C LYS A 484 0.49 -34.22 20.54
N LYS A 485 0.73 -33.51 19.42
CA LYS A 485 0.84 -34.06 18.06
C LYS A 485 -0.37 -34.91 17.60
N ARG A 486 -1.56 -34.61 18.10
CA ARG A 486 -2.84 -35.22 17.69
C ARG A 486 -3.46 -34.44 16.53
N TYR A 487 -2.86 -34.56 15.37
CA TYR A 487 -3.38 -33.99 14.11
C TYR A 487 -3.32 -34.98 12.94
N ALA A 488 -3.16 -36.27 13.23
CA ALA A 488 -3.08 -37.33 12.22
C ALA A 488 -4.32 -37.38 11.31
N ILE A 489 -5.50 -37.02 11.83
CA ILE A 489 -6.73 -36.91 11.03
C ILE A 489 -6.60 -35.84 9.92
N LEU A 490 -5.95 -34.70 10.19
CA LEU A 490 -5.72 -33.68 9.17
C LEU A 490 -4.74 -34.19 8.10
N TYR A 491 -3.72 -34.93 8.51
CA TYR A 491 -2.75 -35.53 7.60
C TYR A 491 -3.39 -36.62 6.72
N ASP A 492 -4.27 -37.45 7.29
CA ASP A 492 -5.04 -38.44 6.55
C ASP A 492 -5.98 -37.76 5.53
N MET A 493 -6.72 -36.72 5.94
CA MET A 493 -7.55 -35.91 5.03
C MET A 493 -6.74 -35.30 3.87
N TYR A 494 -5.57 -34.73 4.19
CA TYR A 494 -4.62 -34.21 3.20
C TYR A 494 -4.12 -35.29 2.23
N SER A 495 -3.65 -36.42 2.75
CA SER A 495 -3.08 -37.49 1.91
C SER A 495 -4.13 -38.21 1.07
N ARG A 496 -5.38 -38.27 1.53
CA ARG A 496 -6.51 -38.81 0.77
C ARG A 496 -6.90 -37.93 -0.40
N PHE A 497 -6.85 -36.61 -0.25
CA PHE A 497 -7.16 -35.67 -1.33
C PHE A 497 -6.33 -35.96 -2.58
N TYR A 498 -5.01 -36.17 -2.44
CA TYR A 498 -4.15 -36.42 -3.59
C TYR A 498 -4.57 -37.69 -4.35
N LYS A 499 -4.87 -38.77 -3.61
CA LYS A 499 -5.36 -40.03 -4.18
C LYS A 499 -6.72 -39.89 -4.84
N SER A 500 -7.69 -39.24 -4.19
CA SER A 500 -9.05 -39.14 -4.69
C SER A 500 -9.21 -38.16 -5.86
N TYR A 501 -8.43 -37.07 -5.87
CA TYR A 501 -8.51 -36.04 -6.88
C TYR A 501 -7.61 -36.34 -8.09
N TYR A 502 -6.37 -36.78 -7.88
CA TYR A 502 -5.39 -37.03 -8.96
C TYR A 502 -5.19 -38.51 -9.31
N GLY A 503 -5.73 -39.45 -8.52
CA GLY A 503 -5.57 -40.89 -8.75
C GLY A 503 -4.19 -41.45 -8.37
N GLY A 504 -3.39 -40.70 -7.60
CA GLY A 504 -2.04 -41.10 -7.17
C GLY A 504 -2.01 -41.91 -5.86
N ASN A 505 -0.81 -42.28 -5.40
CA ASN A 505 -0.59 -42.98 -4.13
C ASN A 505 -0.44 -42.02 -2.94
N HIS A 506 -0.79 -42.46 -1.73
CA HIS A 506 -0.70 -41.64 -0.51
C HIS A 506 0.73 -41.22 -0.16
N ASP A 507 1.73 -42.03 -0.54
CA ASP A 507 3.14 -41.79 -0.21
C ASP A 507 3.82 -40.76 -1.12
N GLU A 508 3.12 -40.30 -2.16
CA GLU A 508 3.69 -39.36 -3.15
C GLU A 508 3.49 -37.89 -2.79
N VAL A 509 2.73 -37.60 -1.73
CA VAL A 509 2.36 -36.23 -1.32
C VAL A 509 3.57 -35.36 -0.96
N LEU A 510 3.42 -34.05 -1.13
CA LEU A 510 4.49 -33.06 -0.94
C LEU A 510 5.06 -33.02 0.49
N LEU A 511 4.19 -33.00 1.49
CA LEU A 511 4.55 -32.81 2.88
C LEU A 511 4.49 -34.15 3.62
N PRO A 512 5.63 -34.69 4.08
CA PRO A 512 5.59 -35.78 5.04
C PRO A 512 5.05 -35.28 6.39
N ILE A 513 4.57 -36.20 7.22
CA ILE A 513 3.84 -35.87 8.48
C ILE A 513 4.65 -34.99 9.44
N ASP A 514 5.98 -35.12 9.45
CA ASP A 514 6.90 -34.30 10.26
C ASP A 514 6.97 -32.84 9.78
N LYS A 515 6.79 -32.60 8.46
CA LYS A 515 6.78 -31.26 7.87
C LYS A 515 5.38 -30.64 7.81
N PHE A 516 4.33 -31.46 7.80
CA PHE A 516 2.94 -31.00 7.74
C PHE A 516 2.62 -29.99 8.86
N GLY A 517 2.95 -30.34 10.11
CA GLY A 517 2.68 -29.48 11.26
C GLY A 517 3.45 -28.14 11.28
N SER A 518 4.59 -28.04 10.59
CA SER A 518 5.44 -26.83 10.60
C SER A 518 5.32 -25.96 9.34
N CYS A 519 4.89 -26.54 8.22
CA CYS A 519 4.72 -25.84 6.95
C CYS A 519 3.30 -25.36 6.76
N GLY A 520 2.31 -26.15 7.16
CA GLY A 520 0.94 -25.72 7.06
C GLY A 520 -0.03 -26.76 7.57
N PRO A 521 -0.44 -26.70 8.84
CA PRO A 521 -1.64 -27.38 9.29
C PRO A 521 -2.84 -26.73 8.57
N PHE A 522 -3.35 -27.42 7.56
CA PHE A 522 -4.55 -27.05 6.83
C PHE A 522 -5.53 -28.22 6.83
N VAL A 523 -6.81 -27.90 6.70
CA VAL A 523 -7.90 -28.89 6.73
C VAL A 523 -8.41 -29.08 5.31
N VAL A 524 -8.40 -30.32 4.80
CA VAL A 524 -8.91 -30.65 3.46
C VAL A 524 -10.21 -31.43 3.60
N ILE A 525 -11.34 -30.77 3.40
CA ILE A 525 -12.67 -31.35 3.58
C ILE A 525 -13.16 -31.87 2.23
N ASP A 526 -13.41 -33.19 2.16
CA ASP A 526 -14.00 -33.85 1.01
C ASP A 526 -15.52 -33.68 1.03
N CYS A 527 -16.05 -33.02 -0.01
CA CYS A 527 -17.48 -32.80 -0.19
C CYS A 527 -18.04 -33.52 -1.43
N SER A 528 -17.28 -34.45 -2.02
CA SER A 528 -17.68 -35.17 -3.24
C SER A 528 -19.01 -35.94 -3.06
N ARG A 529 -19.29 -36.40 -1.84
CA ARG A 529 -20.47 -37.19 -1.44
C ARG A 529 -21.66 -36.36 -0.96
N GLN A 530 -21.74 -35.07 -1.31
CA GLN A 530 -22.90 -34.22 -1.01
C GLN A 530 -24.23 -34.82 -1.46
N SER A 531 -25.28 -34.58 -0.66
CA SER A 531 -26.66 -34.97 -0.97
C SER A 531 -27.20 -34.25 -2.20
N GLU A 532 -28.11 -34.88 -2.94
CA GLU A 532 -28.70 -34.28 -4.14
C GLU A 532 -29.57 -33.06 -3.84
N SER A 533 -30.05 -32.90 -2.61
CA SER A 533 -30.85 -31.75 -2.17
C SER A 533 -30.05 -30.43 -2.12
N VAL A 534 -28.72 -30.50 -2.03
CA VAL A 534 -27.84 -29.33 -2.12
C VAL A 534 -27.73 -28.79 -3.56
N LYS A 535 -28.16 -29.57 -4.58
CA LYS A 535 -28.02 -29.24 -6.02
C LYS A 535 -29.01 -28.19 -6.54
N THR A 536 -30.10 -27.90 -5.83
CA THR A 536 -31.22 -27.09 -6.36
C THR A 536 -31.25 -25.63 -5.89
N ALA A 537 -30.31 -25.21 -5.05
CA ALA A 537 -30.25 -23.85 -4.49
C ALA A 537 -28.82 -23.29 -4.49
N THR A 538 -28.69 -21.96 -4.38
CA THR A 538 -27.39 -21.30 -4.15
C THR A 538 -26.73 -21.86 -2.89
N VAL A 539 -25.53 -22.42 -3.02
CA VAL A 539 -24.80 -23.03 -1.89
C VAL A 539 -24.27 -21.93 -0.96
N ASP A 540 -24.84 -21.85 0.24
CA ASP A 540 -24.28 -21.07 1.35
C ASP A 540 -23.14 -21.85 1.99
N VAL A 541 -21.94 -21.27 2.01
CA VAL A 541 -20.73 -21.90 2.52
C VAL A 541 -20.36 -21.21 3.82
N ARG A 542 -20.40 -21.93 4.94
CA ARG A 542 -20.02 -21.40 6.26
C ARG A 542 -19.01 -22.32 6.92
N LEU A 543 -17.90 -21.75 7.38
CA LEU A 543 -16.89 -22.47 8.16
C LEU A 543 -17.04 -22.11 9.63
N GLU A 544 -17.19 -23.10 10.49
CA GLU A 544 -17.12 -22.97 11.94
C GLU A 544 -15.85 -23.67 12.43
N PHE A 545 -15.15 -23.06 13.37
CA PHE A 545 -13.96 -23.66 13.95
C PHE A 545 -13.75 -23.20 15.38
N ASP A 546 -13.18 -24.12 16.16
CA ASP A 546 -12.92 -23.98 17.58
C ASP A 546 -11.40 -24.09 17.83
N CYS A 547 -10.90 -23.31 18.79
CA CYS A 547 -9.50 -23.31 19.20
C CYS A 547 -9.39 -23.52 20.72
N MET A 548 -8.28 -24.10 21.20
CA MET A 548 -8.05 -24.29 22.65
C MET A 548 -7.89 -22.97 23.40
N GLU A 549 -7.40 -21.94 22.70
CA GLU A 549 -7.15 -20.61 23.24
C GLU A 549 -7.67 -19.56 22.25
N ASP A 550 -7.78 -18.31 22.70
CA ASP A 550 -8.18 -17.21 21.83
C ASP A 550 -7.23 -17.10 20.63
N ILE A 551 -7.83 -16.93 19.45
CA ILE A 551 -7.05 -16.76 18.23
C ILE A 551 -6.18 -15.50 18.36
N PRO A 552 -4.87 -15.59 18.08
CA PRO A 552 -3.99 -14.42 18.13
C PRO A 552 -4.50 -13.29 17.24
N ALA A 553 -4.32 -12.05 17.70
CA ALA A 553 -4.55 -10.87 16.87
C ALA A 553 -3.76 -10.97 15.55
N ASN A 554 -4.26 -10.34 14.49
CA ASN A 554 -3.68 -10.37 13.14
C ASN A 554 -3.73 -11.75 12.43
N THR A 555 -4.65 -12.63 12.82
CA THR A 555 -4.85 -13.93 12.15
C THR A 555 -5.80 -13.82 10.97
N THR A 556 -5.39 -14.29 9.79
CA THR A 556 -6.22 -14.34 8.59
C THR A 556 -6.64 -15.78 8.31
N ALA A 557 -7.94 -15.99 8.08
CA ALA A 557 -8.49 -17.24 7.60
C ALA A 557 -8.54 -17.28 6.07
N TYR A 558 -8.13 -18.40 5.50
CA TYR A 558 -8.18 -18.67 4.07
C TYR A 558 -9.04 -19.89 3.78
N CYS A 559 -9.84 -19.80 2.72
CA CYS A 559 -10.66 -20.90 2.21
C CYS A 559 -10.47 -20.97 0.70
N LEU A 560 -10.01 -22.13 0.24
CA LEU A 560 -9.92 -22.47 -1.18
C LEU A 560 -10.98 -23.52 -1.48
N ILE A 561 -11.92 -23.18 -2.35
CA ILE A 561 -12.98 -24.09 -2.81
C ILE A 561 -12.59 -24.62 -4.18
N LEU A 562 -12.49 -25.94 -4.30
CA LEU A 562 -12.34 -26.64 -5.57
C LEU A 562 -13.70 -27.16 -6.00
N HIS A 563 -14.10 -26.84 -7.22
CA HIS A 563 -15.36 -27.30 -7.81
C HIS A 563 -15.11 -27.72 -9.26
N ASP A 564 -15.96 -28.58 -9.77
CA ASP A 564 -15.90 -28.97 -11.18
C ASP A 564 -16.54 -27.87 -12.04
N ARG A 565 -16.03 -27.71 -13.26
CA ARG A 565 -16.57 -26.81 -14.27
C ARG A 565 -16.40 -27.44 -15.65
N VAL A 566 -17.42 -27.35 -16.49
CA VAL A 566 -17.35 -27.84 -17.87
C VAL A 566 -17.57 -26.68 -18.82
N VAL A 567 -16.60 -26.49 -19.73
CA VAL A 567 -16.68 -25.52 -20.81
C VAL A 567 -16.62 -26.25 -22.14
N GLU A 568 -17.63 -26.02 -22.97
CA GLU A 568 -17.71 -26.52 -24.33
C GLU A 568 -17.23 -25.44 -25.31
N TYR A 569 -16.38 -25.84 -26.26
CA TYR A 569 -15.93 -24.98 -27.36
C TYR A 569 -16.25 -25.64 -28.70
N SER A 570 -16.87 -24.87 -29.60
CA SER A 570 -17.17 -25.29 -30.98
C SER A 570 -16.23 -24.60 -31.97
N PRO A 571 -15.27 -25.32 -32.58
CA PRO A 571 -14.30 -24.74 -33.51
C PRO A 571 -14.89 -24.11 -34.78
N LEU A 572 -16.06 -24.60 -35.22
CA LEU A 572 -16.73 -24.12 -36.43
C LEU A 572 -17.46 -22.79 -36.21
N THR A 573 -17.96 -22.57 -34.99
CA THR A 573 -18.78 -21.39 -34.66
C THR A 573 -18.06 -20.39 -33.77
N ASN A 574 -16.89 -20.75 -33.25
CA ASN A 574 -16.12 -19.99 -32.25
C ASN A 574 -16.88 -19.72 -30.95
N VAL A 575 -17.98 -20.44 -30.72
CA VAL A 575 -18.81 -20.30 -29.53
C VAL A 575 -18.18 -21.07 -28.36
N VAL A 576 -18.09 -20.38 -27.23
CA VAL A 576 -17.69 -20.94 -25.93
C VAL A 576 -18.91 -20.93 -25.01
N ARG A 577 -19.32 -22.11 -24.52
CA ARG A 577 -20.45 -22.28 -23.60
C ARG A 577 -19.99 -22.88 -22.29
N LYS A 578 -20.52 -22.35 -21.18
CA LYS A 578 -20.35 -22.94 -19.84
C LYS A 578 -21.56 -23.82 -19.60
N THR A 579 -21.33 -25.11 -19.37
CA THR A 579 -22.40 -26.10 -19.23
C THR A 579 -22.58 -26.56 -17.78
N ILE A 580 -21.52 -26.45 -16.96
CA ILE A 580 -21.45 -26.72 -15.51
C ILE A 580 -20.43 -25.76 -14.90
#